data_AF-A0A1X7UI52-F1
#
_entry.id   AF-A0A1X7UI52-F1
#
_cell.length_a   1.000
_cell.length_b   1.000
_cell.length_c   1.000
_cell.angle_alpha   90.00
_cell.angle_beta   90.00
_cell.angle_gamma   90.00
#
_symmetry.space_group_name_H-M   'P 1'
#
loop_
_entity.id
_entity.type
_entity.pdbx_description
1 polymer ?
#
loop_
_entity_poly.entity_id
_entity_poly.type
_entity_poly.pdbx_seq_one_letter_code
_entity_poly.pdbx_strand_id
1 'polypeptide(L)'
;MDGKPDMPDLLDWLQELVDWQAFALFLPKMEKHFVAIIEKNRVGDIPAQKIAMYDKWLRVYPEANWGHVIKALEKAKEEELVKKVKKKLGVMELVDESTGMKKL
;
A
#
# COMPACT_ATOMS: atom_id res chain seq x y z
N MET A 1 7.87 -6.38 10.82
CA MET A 1 7.59 -5.01 10.31
C MET A 1 6.38 -4.50 11.07
N ASP A 2 6.61 -3.96 12.26
CA ASP A 2 5.53 -3.64 13.20
C ASP A 2 5.20 -2.14 13.22
N GLY A 3 5.92 -1.35 12.42
CA GLY A 3 5.65 0.08 12.25
C GLY A 3 4.29 0.32 11.58
N LYS A 4 3.50 1.20 12.19
CA LYS A 4 2.32 1.77 11.57
C LYS A 4 2.77 2.66 10.40
N PRO A 5 2.05 2.68 9.27
CA PRO A 5 2.45 3.52 8.15
C PRO A 5 2.29 5.01 8.48
N ASP A 6 3.38 5.76 8.37
CA ASP A 6 3.37 7.20 8.56
C ASP A 6 2.75 7.91 7.34
N MET A 7 2.00 8.98 7.64
CA MET A 7 1.05 9.62 6.73
C MET A 7 1.68 10.29 5.49
N PRO A 8 2.85 10.97 5.55
CA PRO A 8 3.45 11.59 4.37
C PRO A 8 3.88 10.57 3.33
N ASP A 9 4.54 9.50 3.77
CA ASP A 9 5.05 8.44 2.89
C ASP A 9 3.94 7.61 2.26
N LEU A 10 2.81 7.54 2.95
CA LEU A 10 1.59 6.90 2.54
C LEU A 10 0.93 7.60 1.34
N LEU A 11 0.90 8.92 1.33
CA LEU A 11 0.24 9.68 0.27
C LEU A 11 0.90 9.47 -1.09
N ASP A 12 2.23 9.39 -1.13
CA ASP A 12 2.99 9.19 -2.37
C ASP A 12 2.62 7.87 -3.06
N TRP A 13 2.58 6.76 -2.32
CA TRP A 13 2.26 5.46 -2.93
C TRP A 13 0.75 5.30 -3.18
N LEU A 14 -0.12 5.93 -2.36
CA LEU A 14 -1.55 5.96 -2.66
C LEU A 14 -1.80 6.65 -4.01
N GLN A 15 -1.07 7.72 -4.36
CA GLN A 15 -1.23 8.33 -5.69
C GLN A 15 -0.97 7.33 -6.82
N GLU A 16 0.06 6.50 -6.68
CA GLU A 16 0.44 5.51 -7.68
C GLU A 16 -0.44 4.25 -7.70
N LEU A 17 -1.21 3.97 -6.65
CA LEU A 17 -2.09 2.80 -6.56
C LEU A 17 -3.13 2.79 -7.69
N VAL A 18 -3.13 1.80 -8.57
CA VAL A 18 -3.98 1.81 -9.77
C VAL A 18 -5.41 1.41 -9.42
N ASP A 19 -5.58 0.26 -8.78
CA ASP A 19 -6.89 -0.26 -8.37
C ASP A 19 -7.05 -0.24 -6.85
N TRP A 20 -7.47 0.91 -6.35
CA TRP A 20 -7.65 1.11 -4.92
C TRP A 20 -8.77 0.24 -4.33
N GLN A 21 -9.78 -0.15 -5.13
CA GLN A 21 -10.91 -0.94 -4.67
C GLN A 21 -10.47 -2.39 -4.45
N ALA A 22 -9.79 -2.99 -5.43
CA ALA A 22 -9.23 -4.33 -5.31
C ALA A 22 -8.25 -4.41 -4.15
N PHE A 23 -7.34 -3.44 -4.03
CA PHE A 23 -6.43 -3.32 -2.89
C PHE A 23 -7.17 -3.27 -1.55
N ALA A 24 -8.20 -2.43 -1.44
CA ALA A 24 -8.95 -2.26 -0.19
C ALA A 24 -9.60 -3.56 0.28
N LEU A 25 -10.07 -4.40 -0.65
CA LEU A 25 -10.68 -5.70 -0.33
C LEU A 25 -9.68 -6.74 0.20
N PHE A 26 -8.38 -6.52 0.01
CA PHE A 26 -7.34 -7.36 0.58
C PHE A 26 -6.81 -6.87 1.92
N LEU A 27 -7.22 -5.68 2.36
CA LEU A 27 -6.89 -5.16 3.68
C LEU A 27 -7.67 -5.90 4.77
N PRO A 28 -7.05 -6.23 5.92
CA PRO A 28 -7.75 -6.85 7.03
C PRO A 28 -8.94 -6.00 7.50
N LYS A 29 -10.07 -6.65 7.77
CA LYS A 29 -11.32 -6.03 8.26
C LYS A 29 -11.95 -4.99 7.33
N MET A 30 -11.41 -4.77 6.13
CA MET A 30 -12.08 -3.98 5.11
C MET A 30 -13.14 -4.82 4.40
N GLU A 31 -14.39 -4.40 4.51
CA GLU A 31 -15.53 -5.06 3.89
C GLU A 31 -15.98 -4.35 2.62
N LYS A 32 -16.58 -5.10 1.69
CA LYS A 32 -17.13 -4.58 0.42
C LYS A 32 -18.05 -3.37 0.63
N HIS A 33 -18.86 -3.37 1.68
CA HIS A 33 -19.79 -2.28 1.95
C HIS A 33 -19.08 -0.97 2.30
N PHE A 34 -17.91 -1.00 2.95
CA PHE A 34 -17.11 0.21 3.19
C PHE A 34 -16.57 0.79 1.89
N VAL A 35 -16.05 -0.06 0.99
CA VAL A 35 -15.53 0.34 -0.32
C VAL A 35 -16.62 1.03 -1.14
N ALA A 36 -17.81 0.43 -1.20
CA ALA A 36 -18.96 1.00 -1.91
C ALA A 36 -19.41 2.36 -1.32
N ILE A 37 -19.40 2.53 0.00
CA ILE A 37 -19.74 3.81 0.65
C ILE A 37 -18.70 4.88 0.29
N ILE A 38 -17.41 4.55 0.29
CA ILE A 38 -16.35 5.50 -0.05
C ILE A 38 -16.46 5.96 -1.51
N GLU A 39 -16.62 5.01 -2.44
CA GLU A 39 -16.82 5.28 -3.85
C GLU A 39 -18.03 6.20 -4.08
N LYS A 40 -19.17 5.87 -3.46
CA LYS A 40 -20.42 6.64 -3.58
C LYS A 40 -20.33 8.03 -2.97
N ASN A 41 -19.61 8.21 -1.87
CA ASN A 41 -19.53 9.51 -1.19
C ASN A 41 -18.55 10.48 -1.87
N ARG A 42 -17.66 9.99 -2.73
CA ARG A 42 -16.58 10.77 -3.34
C ARG A 42 -16.48 10.49 -4.85
N VAL A 43 -17.62 10.39 -5.53
CA VAL A 43 -17.69 10.05 -6.95
C VAL A 43 -16.79 10.99 -7.77
N GLY A 44 -15.91 10.41 -8.60
CA GLY A 44 -15.01 11.16 -9.48
C GLY A 44 -13.73 11.70 -8.84
N ASP A 45 -13.63 11.72 -7.50
CA ASP A 45 -12.43 12.16 -6.78
C ASP A 45 -11.62 10.96 -6.28
N ILE A 46 -10.86 10.35 -7.20
CA ILE A 46 -10.05 9.15 -6.91
C ILE A 46 -9.00 9.42 -5.80
N PRO A 47 -8.25 10.54 -5.78
CA PRO A 47 -7.35 10.84 -4.67
C PRO A 47 -8.07 10.87 -3.31
N ALA A 48 -9.22 11.53 -3.21
CA ALA A 48 -9.96 11.58 -1.95
C ALA A 48 -10.56 10.22 -1.56
N GLN A 49 -10.95 9.39 -2.53
CA GLN A 49 -11.39 8.01 -2.26
C GLN A 49 -10.27 7.17 -1.64
N LYS A 50 -9.06 7.25 -2.19
CA LYS A 50 -7.89 6.52 -1.67
C LYS A 50 -7.53 6.92 -0.24
N ILE A 51 -7.52 8.22 0.05
CA ILE A 51 -7.28 8.74 1.40
C ILE A 51 -8.37 8.25 2.35
N ALA A 52 -9.64 8.37 1.98
CA ALA A 52 -10.76 7.95 2.81
C ALA A 52 -10.80 6.43 3.06
N MET A 53 -10.40 5.63 2.07
CA MET A 53 -10.23 4.19 2.20
C MET A 53 -9.16 3.85 3.23
N TYR A 54 -8.03 4.54 3.18
CA TYR A 54 -6.95 4.30 4.11
C TYR A 54 -7.30 4.72 5.54
N ASP A 55 -7.88 5.90 5.73
CA ASP A 55 -8.39 6.38 7.01
C ASP A 55 -9.43 5.43 7.60
N LYS A 56 -10.34 4.93 6.76
CA LYS A 56 -11.35 3.96 7.18
C LYS A 56 -10.68 2.67 7.64
N TRP A 57 -9.69 2.16 6.90
CA TRP A 57 -8.95 0.96 7.28
C TRP A 57 -8.27 1.11 8.64
N LEU A 58 -7.55 2.21 8.87
CA LEU A 58 -6.89 2.48 10.16
C LEU A 58 -7.86 2.56 11.34
N ARG A 59 -9.11 2.99 11.11
CA ARG A 59 -10.16 3.04 12.14
C ARG A 59 -10.75 1.68 12.45
N VAL A 60 -10.93 0.81 11.44
CA VAL A 60 -11.54 -0.52 11.63
C VAL A 60 -10.52 -1.59 11.98
N TYR A 61 -9.23 -1.32 11.79
CA TYR A 61 -8.14 -2.25 12.09
C TYR A 61 -6.97 -1.54 12.78
N PRO A 62 -7.04 -1.32 14.11
CA PRO A 62 -5.99 -0.63 14.87
C PRO A 62 -4.61 -1.28 14.81
N GLU A 63 -4.53 -2.60 14.57
CA GLU A 63 -3.29 -3.39 14.41
C GLU A 63 -2.66 -3.25 13.01
N ALA A 64 -3.14 -2.31 12.19
CA ALA A 64 -2.59 -2.00 10.88
C ALA A 64 -1.08 -1.72 10.93
N ASN A 65 -0.34 -2.37 10.03
CA ASN A 65 1.10 -2.21 9.88
C ASN A 65 1.51 -2.37 8.41
N TRP A 66 2.76 -2.05 8.10
CA TRP A 66 3.29 -2.17 6.73
C TRP A 66 3.25 -3.58 6.15
N GLY A 67 3.35 -4.62 6.98
CA GLY A 67 3.22 -6.00 6.54
C GLY A 67 1.83 -6.29 5.95
N HIS A 68 0.78 -5.70 6.52
CA HIS A 68 -0.58 -5.81 5.98
C HIS A 68 -0.73 -5.05 4.66
N VAL A 69 -0.14 -3.85 4.55
CA VAL A 69 -0.15 -3.06 3.31
C VAL A 69 0.54 -3.83 2.18
N ILE A 70 1.75 -4.32 2.41
CA ILE A 70 2.53 -5.08 1.42
C ILE A 70 1.76 -6.31 0.94
N LYS A 71 1.21 -7.10 1.86
CA LYS A 71 0.41 -8.29 1.50
C LYS A 71 -0.83 -7.94 0.68
N ALA A 72 -1.48 -6.82 0.96
CA ALA A 72 -2.64 -6.37 0.19
C ALA A 72 -2.23 -5.89 -1.21
N LEU A 73 -1.11 -5.17 -1.34
CA LEU A 73 -0.54 -4.77 -2.63
C LEU A 73 -0.12 -5.99 -3.48
N GLU A 74 0.52 -6.99 -2.88
CA GLU A 74 0.89 -8.24 -3.55
C GLU A 74 -0.34 -8.98 -4.09
N LYS A 75 -1.42 -9.06 -3.30
CA LYS A 75 -2.69 -9.68 -3.74
C LYS A 75 -3.39 -8.85 -4.82
N ALA A 76 -3.26 -7.53 -4.78
CA ALA A 76 -3.76 -6.61 -5.80
C ALA A 76 -2.91 -6.60 -7.08
N LYS A 77 -1.78 -7.32 -7.12
CA LYS A 77 -0.83 -7.36 -8.25
C LYS A 77 -0.19 -5.99 -8.55
N GLU A 78 0.01 -5.17 -7.54
CA GLU A 78 0.67 -3.86 -7.61
C GLU A 78 2.21 -4.01 -7.49
N GLU A 79 2.84 -4.79 -8.39
CA GLU A 79 4.22 -5.25 -8.27
C GLU A 79 5.26 -4.12 -8.11
N GLU A 80 5.13 -3.05 -8.90
CA GLU A 80 6.02 -1.89 -8.83
C GLU A 80 5.87 -1.12 -7.51
N LEU A 81 4.63 -1.03 -7.01
CA LEU A 81 4.34 -0.38 -5.74
C LEU A 81 4.90 -1.19 -4.56
N VAL A 82 4.80 -2.52 -4.62
CA VAL A 82 5.42 -3.42 -3.64
C VAL A 82 6.92 -3.19 -3.58
N LYS A 83 7.62 -3.11 -4.73
CA LYS A 83 9.07 -2.83 -4.78
C LYS A 83 9.40 -1.48 -4.14
N LYS A 84 8.66 -0.42 -4.52
CA LYS A 84 8.85 0.94 -3.98
C LYS A 84 8.68 0.99 -2.46
N VAL A 85 7.59 0.41 -1.95
CA VAL A 85 7.31 0.36 -0.50
C VAL A 85 8.39 -0.45 0.22
N LYS A 86 8.75 -1.65 -0.26
CA LYS A 86 9.81 -2.47 0.36
C LYS A 86 11.17 -1.75 0.38
N LYS A 87 11.54 -1.07 -0.71
CA LYS A 87 12.76 -0.27 -0.81
C LYS A 87 12.76 0.88 0.21
N LYS A 88 11.66 1.62 0.31
CA LYS A 88 11.51 2.75 1.24
C LYS A 88 11.59 2.31 2.71
N LEU A 89 11.07 1.13 3.02
CA LEU A 89 11.15 0.53 4.36
C LEU A 89 12.51 -0.11 4.66
N GLY A 90 13.44 -0.14 3.71
CA GLY A 90 14.74 -0.79 3.87
C GLY A 90 14.66 -2.32 3.99
N VAL A 91 13.59 -2.94 3.47
CA VAL A 91 13.35 -4.40 3.59
C VAL A 91 13.47 -5.12 2.25
N MET A 92 13.81 -4.39 1.19
CA MET A 92 14.37 -5.02 0.00
C MET A 92 15.83 -5.33 0.31
N GLU A 93 16.21 -6.61 0.37
CA GLU A 93 17.63 -6.96 0.32
C GLU A 93 18.19 -6.32 -0.96
N LEU A 94 19.18 -5.45 -0.78
CA LEU A 94 20.02 -5.03 -1.89
C LEU A 94 20.64 -6.31 -2.42
N VAL A 95 20.12 -6.82 -3.54
CA VAL A 95 20.89 -7.77 -4.34
C VAL A 95 22.07 -6.96 -4.82
N ASP A 96 23.19 -7.12 -4.12
CA ASP A 96 24.45 -6.50 -4.49
C ASP A 96 24.87 -7.14 -5.82
N GLU A 97 24.51 -6.51 -6.94
CA GLU A 97 25.06 -6.84 -8.26
C GLU A 97 26.51 -6.32 -8.41
N SER A 98 27.27 -6.17 -7.32
CA SER A 98 28.73 -5.95 -7.34
C SER A 98 29.56 -7.24 -7.35
N THR A 99 29.07 -8.31 -7.98
CA THR A 99 29.96 -9.38 -8.47
C THR A 99 30.17 -9.28 -9.98
N GLY A 100 30.27 -8.05 -10.48
CA GLY A 100 30.96 -7.76 -11.73
C GLY A 100 32.47 -7.93 -11.55
N MET A 101 33.02 -9.02 -12.07
CA MET A 101 34.48 -9.19 -12.20
C MET A 101 35.14 -7.96 -12.87
N LYS A 102 36.24 -7.46 -12.29
CA LYS A 102 37.57 -7.27 -12.94
C LYS A 102 38.50 -6.33 -12.15
N LYS A 103 39.72 -6.83 -11.88
CA LYS A 103 41.08 -6.20 -11.88
C LYS A 103 41.91 -6.94 -10.81
N LEU A 104 43.08 -7.50 -11.05
CA LEU A 104 44.08 -7.46 -12.14
C LEU A 104 44.58 -8.89 -12.40
#